data_AF-A0A9D1TJZ2-F1
#
_entry.id   AF-A0A9D1TJZ2-F1
#
_cell.length_a   1.000
_cell.length_b   1.000
_cell.length_c   1.000
_cell.angle_alpha   90.00
_cell.angle_beta   90.00
_cell.angle_gamma   90.00
#
_symmetry.space_group_name_H-M   'P 1'
#
loop_
_entity.id
_entity.type
_entity.pdbx_description
1 polymer ?
#
loop_
_entity_poly.entity_id
_entity_poly.type
_entity_poly.pdbx_seq_one_letter_code
_entity_poly.pdbx_strand_id
1 'polypeptide(L)'
;MVDKETQIKVLLYGDPLRFACETLGVNNMLNHNYSEVFTVSKEEVFAYTESHGIPQSASSNQYPLAEGFHYFKEEGKWYTFFRERNIVYDEKIFADDELGRKYIVHTLLQLAGTGLY
;
A
#
# COMPACT_ATOMS: atom_id res chain seq x y z
N MET A 1 -6.48 5.07 -21.62
CA MET A 1 -6.78 4.38 -20.35
C MET A 1 -5.46 3.90 -19.80
N VAL A 2 -5.12 4.31 -18.58
CA VAL A 2 -3.89 3.90 -17.89
C VAL A 2 -3.94 2.39 -17.69
N ASP A 3 -2.83 1.68 -17.90
CA ASP A 3 -2.77 0.23 -17.66
C ASP A 3 -2.90 -0.10 -16.16
N LYS A 4 -3.38 -1.31 -15.85
CA LYS A 4 -3.67 -1.74 -14.48
C LYS A 4 -2.43 -1.82 -13.60
N GLU A 5 -1.28 -2.19 -14.15
CA GLU A 5 -0.04 -2.30 -13.38
C GLU A 5 0.43 -0.92 -12.90
N THR A 6 0.37 0.09 -13.77
CA THR A 6 0.65 1.47 -13.42
C THR A 6 -0.31 1.98 -12.33
N GLN A 7 -1.61 1.70 -12.47
CA GLN A 7 -2.60 2.05 -11.44
C GLN A 7 -2.25 1.44 -10.07
N ILE A 8 -1.96 0.13 -10.04
CA ILE A 8 -1.57 -0.58 -8.81
C ILE A 8 -0.30 0.00 -8.22
N LYS A 9 0.70 0.31 -9.07
CA LYS A 9 1.95 0.91 -8.60
C LYS A 9 1.72 2.28 -7.97
N VAL A 10 0.91 3.12 -8.59
CA VAL A 10 0.61 4.44 -8.01
C VAL A 10 -0.11 4.29 -6.66
N LEU A 11 -1.04 3.35 -6.53
CA LEU A 11 -1.77 3.08 -5.29
C LEU A 11 -0.87 2.57 -4.15
N LEU A 12 0.15 1.77 -4.47
CA LEU A 12 1.02 1.15 -3.46
C LEU A 12 2.31 1.91 -3.18
N TYR A 13 2.85 2.65 -4.15
CA TYR A 13 4.19 3.25 -4.10
C TYR A 13 4.21 4.76 -4.40
N GLY A 14 3.11 5.34 -4.88
CA GLY A 14 3.09 6.64 -5.53
C GLY A 14 2.31 7.73 -4.79
N ASP A 15 1.88 8.72 -5.56
CA ASP A 15 1.00 9.80 -5.13
C ASP A 15 -0.32 9.70 -5.93
N PRO A 16 -1.33 8.98 -5.40
CA PRO A 16 -2.60 8.76 -6.09
C PRO A 16 -3.36 10.05 -6.40
N LEU A 17 -3.28 11.05 -5.52
CA LEU A 17 -3.92 12.35 -5.71
C LEU A 17 -3.32 13.06 -6.91
N ARG A 18 -1.99 13.22 -6.91
CA ARG A 18 -1.29 13.90 -8.01
C ARG A 18 -1.51 13.16 -9.33
N PHE A 19 -1.41 11.83 -9.31
CA PHE A 19 -1.61 11.01 -10.50
C PHE A 19 -3.03 11.18 -11.08
N ALA A 20 -4.05 11.18 -10.22
CA ALA A 20 -5.43 11.39 -10.65
C ALA A 20 -5.65 12.79 -11.24
N CYS A 21 -5.12 13.83 -10.59
CA CYS A 21 -5.15 15.20 -11.10
C CYS A 21 -4.49 15.33 -12.48
N GLU A 22 -3.29 14.77 -12.65
CA GLU A 22 -2.56 14.78 -13.92
C GLU A 22 -3.30 14.00 -15.01
N THR A 23 -3.88 12.85 -14.67
CA THR A 23 -4.62 12.00 -15.62
C THR A 23 -5.91 12.68 -16.12
N LEU A 24 -6.62 13.39 -15.24
CA LEU A 24 -7.86 14.09 -15.57
C LEU A 24 -7.62 15.53 -16.10
N GLY A 25 -6.39 16.04 -16.02
CA GLY A 25 -6.06 17.41 -16.42
C GLY A 25 -6.66 18.47 -15.50
N VAL A 26 -6.77 18.18 -14.20
CA VAL A 26 -7.41 19.03 -13.19
C VAL A 26 -6.45 19.37 -12.07
N ASN A 27 -6.72 20.47 -11.35
CA ASN A 27 -5.87 20.91 -10.24
C ASN A 27 -6.17 20.19 -8.91
N ASN A 28 -7.36 19.60 -8.78
CA ASN A 28 -7.80 18.87 -7.59
C ASN A 28 -8.97 17.93 -7.92
N MET A 29 -9.29 17.05 -6.97
CA MET A 29 -10.36 16.06 -7.08
C MET A 29 -11.69 16.48 -6.44
N LEU A 30 -11.92 17.77 -6.13
CA LEU A 30 -13.13 18.21 -5.40
C LEU A 30 -14.44 17.86 -6.11
N ASN A 31 -14.43 17.83 -7.44
CA ASN A 31 -15.59 17.52 -8.28
C ASN A 31 -15.41 16.23 -9.09
N HIS A 32 -14.44 15.39 -8.70
CA HIS A 32 -14.07 14.16 -9.42
C HIS A 32 -14.00 12.98 -8.47
N ASN A 33 -14.12 11.77 -9.03
CA ASN A 33 -14.00 10.53 -8.29
C ASN A 33 -12.75 9.77 -8.73
N TYR A 34 -12.05 9.17 -7.77
CA TYR A 34 -10.90 8.32 -8.07
C TYR A 34 -11.25 7.11 -8.94
N SER A 35 -12.50 6.66 -8.97
CA SER A 35 -12.98 5.61 -9.89
C SER A 35 -12.95 6.01 -11.37
N GLU A 36 -12.82 7.30 -11.70
CA GLU A 36 -12.58 7.77 -13.07
C GLU A 36 -11.15 7.44 -13.55
N VAL A 37 -10.22 7.17 -12.64
CA VAL A 37 -8.79 6.92 -12.92
C VAL A 37 -8.37 5.51 -12.53
N PHE A 38 -8.73 5.10 -11.31
CA PHE A 38 -8.41 3.80 -10.74
C PHE A 38 -9.59 2.85 -10.89
N THR A 39 -9.38 1.83 -11.71
CA THR A 39 -10.37 0.81 -12.09
C THR A 39 -10.02 -0.58 -11.58
N VAL A 40 -8.86 -0.71 -10.93
CA VAL A 40 -8.37 -1.97 -10.34
C VAL A 40 -9.14 -2.30 -9.07
N SER A 41 -9.44 -3.58 -8.87
CA SER A 41 -10.04 -4.04 -7.61
C SER A 41 -8.97 -4.31 -6.54
N LYS A 42 -9.41 -4.42 -5.28
CA LYS A 42 -8.53 -4.81 -4.16
C LYS A 42 -7.89 -6.18 -4.38
N GLU A 43 -8.65 -7.12 -4.95
CA GLU A 43 -8.19 -8.46 -5.28
C GLU A 43 -7.10 -8.43 -6.36
N GLU A 44 -7.22 -7.54 -7.35
CA GLU A 44 -6.18 -7.34 -8.37
C GLU A 44 -4.89 -6.76 -7.78
N VAL A 45 -5.01 -5.80 -6.85
CA VAL A 45 -3.87 -5.25 -6.12
C VAL A 45 -3.20 -6.35 -5.28
N PHE A 46 -3.98 -7.17 -4.59
CA PHE A 46 -3.47 -8.28 -3.78
C PHE A 46 -2.71 -9.30 -4.64
N ALA A 47 -3.32 -9.79 -5.73
CA ALA A 47 -2.70 -10.74 -6.65
C ALA A 47 -1.38 -10.20 -7.25
N TYR A 48 -1.32 -8.88 -7.52
CA TYR A 48 -0.08 -8.24 -7.95
C TYR A 48 1.02 -8.32 -6.88
N THR A 49 0.69 -8.07 -5.60
CA THR A 49 1.67 -8.17 -4.51
C THR A 49 2.13 -9.59 -4.20
N GLU A 50 1.34 -10.63 -4.53
CA GLU A 50 1.79 -12.02 -4.37
C GLU A 50 2.97 -12.35 -5.30
N SER A 51 2.98 -11.78 -6.50
CA SER A 51 4.01 -12.03 -7.51
C SER A 51 5.19 -11.05 -7.44
N HIS A 52 4.96 -9.83 -6.97
CA HIS A 52 5.95 -8.75 -6.96
C HIS A 52 6.45 -8.36 -5.57
N GLY A 53 5.86 -8.92 -4.51
CA GLY A 53 6.12 -8.53 -3.13
C GLY A 53 5.42 -7.22 -2.73
N ILE A 54 5.48 -6.92 -1.43
CA ILE A 54 4.97 -5.67 -0.87
C ILE A 54 6.10 -4.62 -0.86
N PRO A 55 5.81 -3.35 -1.23
CA PRO A 55 6.77 -2.26 -1.05
C PRO A 55 7.43 -2.20 0.33
N GLN A 56 8.71 -1.83 0.36
CA GLN A 56 9.48 -1.53 1.59
C GLN A 56 9.66 -2.68 2.59
N SER A 57 9.16 -3.90 2.32
CA SER A 57 9.31 -5.06 3.22
C SER A 57 10.70 -5.72 3.19
N ALA A 58 11.64 -5.22 2.37
CA ALA A 58 12.96 -5.82 2.19
C ALA A 58 14.04 -5.08 2.99
N SER A 59 13.84 -4.92 4.29
CA SER A 59 14.94 -4.60 5.20
C SER A 59 15.40 -5.88 5.88
N SER A 60 16.67 -6.25 5.70
CA SER A 60 17.33 -7.36 6.39
C SER A 60 17.58 -7.09 7.89
N ASN A 61 17.27 -5.88 8.38
CA ASN A 61 17.41 -5.52 9.80
C ASN A 61 16.08 -5.70 10.54
N GLN A 62 16.14 -6.40 11.68
CA GLN A 62 14.99 -6.82 12.50
C GLN A 62 14.10 -5.67 13.01
N TYR A 63 14.61 -4.44 13.10
CA TYR A 63 13.81 -3.23 13.36
C TYR A 63 14.47 -2.06 12.64
N PRO A 64 14.08 -1.79 11.38
CA PRO A 64 14.72 -0.74 10.63
C PRO A 64 14.41 0.58 11.33
N LEU A 65 15.43 1.41 11.56
CA LEU A 65 15.22 2.78 12.04
C LEU A 65 14.51 3.66 10.99
N ALA A 66 14.19 3.10 9.82
CA ALA A 66 13.47 3.77 8.76
C ALA A 66 12.02 4.07 9.18
N GLU A 67 11.57 5.26 8.80
CA GLU A 67 10.17 5.65 8.84
C GLU A 67 9.37 4.86 7.78
N GLY A 68 8.06 4.75 7.95
CA GLY A 68 7.16 4.10 6.99
C GLY A 68 6.64 2.75 7.47
N PHE A 69 6.18 1.93 6.51
CA PHE A 69 5.62 0.60 6.76
C PHE A 69 6.70 -0.45 6.85
N HIS A 70 6.55 -1.35 7.82
CA HIS A 70 7.44 -2.46 8.04
C HIS A 70 6.67 -3.75 7.97
N TYR A 71 7.23 -4.73 7.26
CA TYR A 71 6.70 -6.09 7.20
C TYR A 71 7.83 -7.09 7.10
N PHE A 72 7.93 -8.00 8.06
CA PHE A 72 8.99 -9.00 8.07
C PHE A 72 8.58 -10.24 8.85
N LYS A 73 9.34 -11.32 8.65
CA LYS A 73 9.17 -12.59 9.34
C LYS A 73 10.25 -12.77 10.41
N GLU A 74 9.83 -13.09 11.62
CA GLU A 74 10.73 -13.39 12.74
C GLU A 74 10.15 -14.58 13.53
N GLU A 75 10.99 -15.58 13.84
CA GLU A 75 10.60 -16.79 14.59
C GLU A 75 9.33 -17.49 14.07
N GLY A 76 9.11 -17.47 12.75
CA GLY A 76 7.94 -18.09 12.13
C GLY A 76 6.66 -17.24 12.15
N LYS A 77 6.69 -16.04 12.72
CA LYS A 77 5.58 -15.09 12.76
C LYS A 77 5.85 -13.90 11.85
N TRP A 78 4.79 -13.28 11.37
CA TRP A 78 4.85 -12.09 10.52
C TRP A 78 4.49 -10.86 11.34
N TYR A 79 5.37 -9.88 11.31
CA TYR A 79 5.24 -8.63 12.06
C TYR A 79 4.95 -7.50 11.09
N THR A 80 4.01 -6.63 11.44
CA THR A 80 3.76 -5.38 10.73
C THR A 80 3.60 -4.23 11.70
N PHE A 81 4.13 -3.08 11.32
CA PHE A 81 3.89 -1.81 12.03
C PHE A 81 4.14 -0.63 11.09
N PHE A 82 3.64 0.54 11.48
CA PHE A 82 3.99 1.80 10.87
C PHE A 82 4.87 2.60 11.83
N ARG A 83 5.96 3.20 11.33
CA ARG A 83 6.81 4.09 12.11
C ARG A 83 6.74 5.50 11.56
N GLU A 84 6.45 6.46 12.43
CA GLU A 84 6.54 7.88 12.12
C GLU A 84 7.19 8.63 13.28
N ARG A 85 8.22 9.43 12.98
CA ARG A 85 8.95 10.26 13.97
C ARG A 85 9.49 9.44 15.13
N ASN A 86 10.04 8.26 14.84
CA ASN A 86 10.49 7.26 15.81
C ASN A 86 9.41 6.68 16.74
N ILE A 87 8.12 6.91 16.46
CA ILE A 87 7.00 6.29 17.20
C ILE A 87 6.45 5.14 16.36
N VAL A 88 6.24 3.99 17.01
CA VAL A 88 5.64 2.80 16.39
C VAL A 88 4.14 2.82 16.61
N TYR A 89 3.39 2.62 15.53
CA TYR A 89 1.95 2.59 15.47
C TYR A 89 1.45 1.27 14.89
N ASP A 90 0.27 0.86 15.34
CA ASP A 90 -0.51 -0.25 14.78
C ASP A 90 0.29 -1.55 14.59
N GLU A 91 1.05 -1.91 15.63
CA GLU A 91 1.81 -3.15 15.64
C GLU A 91 0.85 -4.35 15.65
N LYS A 92 1.03 -5.25 14.68
CA LYS A 92 0.31 -6.53 14.57
C LYS A 92 1.26 -7.67 14.32
N ILE A 93 0.87 -8.84 14.79
CA ILE A 93 1.58 -10.09 14.61
C ILE A 93 0.61 -11.11 14.03
N PHE A 94 1.03 -11.77 12.96
CA PHE A 94 0.25 -12.80 12.28
C PHE A 94 1.01 -14.13 12.30
N ALA A 95 0.30 -15.21 12.55
CA ALA A 95 0.85 -16.56 12.36
C ALA A 95 0.85 -16.97 10.88
N ASP A 96 0.06 -16.29 10.05
CA ASP A 96 -0.14 -16.58 8.63
C ASP A 96 0.36 -15.41 7.78
N ASP A 97 1.18 -15.75 6.78
CA ASP A 97 1.71 -14.83 5.77
C ASP A 97 0.60 -14.17 4.96
N GLU A 98 -0.41 -14.95 4.55
CA GLU A 98 -1.52 -14.47 3.73
C GLU A 98 -2.33 -13.40 4.47
N LEU A 99 -2.60 -13.63 5.76
CA LEU A 99 -3.31 -12.66 6.60
C LEU A 99 -2.49 -11.38 6.79
N GLY A 100 -1.18 -11.50 7.03
CA GLY A 100 -0.29 -10.35 7.15
C GLY A 100 -0.22 -9.51 5.88
N ARG A 101 -0.09 -10.16 4.72
CA ARG A 101 -0.08 -9.48 3.41
C ARG A 101 -1.40 -8.80 3.11
N LYS A 102 -2.54 -9.49 3.31
CA LYS A 102 -3.88 -8.90 3.13
C LYS A 102 -4.08 -7.67 4.00
N TYR A 103 -3.61 -7.73 5.24
CA TYR A 103 -3.66 -6.60 6.16
C TYR A 103 -2.92 -5.39 5.60
N ILE A 104 -1.65 -5.56 5.22
CA ILE A 104 -0.82 -4.44 4.75
C ILE A 104 -1.34 -3.86 3.44
N VAL A 105 -1.73 -4.71 2.48
CA VAL A 105 -2.32 -4.23 1.22
C VAL A 105 -3.57 -3.39 1.50
N HIS A 106 -4.42 -3.83 2.42
CA HIS A 106 -5.59 -3.05 2.82
C HIS A 106 -5.20 -1.72 3.47
N THR A 107 -4.22 -1.71 4.37
CA THR A 107 -3.76 -0.48 5.03
C THR A 107 -3.15 0.51 4.05
N LEU A 108 -2.31 0.05 3.12
CA LEU A 108 -1.73 0.89 2.07
C LEU A 108 -2.82 1.52 1.19
N LEU A 109 -3.82 0.72 0.81
CA LEU A 109 -4.97 1.19 0.03
C LEU A 109 -5.84 2.21 0.79
N GLN A 110 -6.02 2.04 2.10
CA GLN A 110 -6.70 3.06 2.92
C GLN A 110 -5.91 4.37 2.97
N LEU A 111 -4.59 4.30 3.12
CA LEU A 111 -3.72 5.47 3.18
C LEU A 111 -3.57 6.19 1.85
N ALA A 112 -3.74 5.48 0.73
CA ALA A 112 -3.84 6.08 -0.59
C ALA A 112 -5.00 7.09 -0.69
N GLY A 113 -6.00 7.00 0.19
CA GLY A 113 -7.08 7.98 0.30
C GLY A 113 -8.01 8.03 -0.91
N THR A 114 -7.99 6.98 -1.74
CA THR A 114 -8.74 6.93 -3.00
C THR A 114 -10.14 6.36 -2.84
N GLY A 115 -10.46 5.77 -1.69
CA GLY A 115 -11.73 5.06 -1.47
C GLY A 115 -11.75 3.61 -1.98
N LEU A 116 -10.65 3.14 -2.58
CA LEU A 116 -10.42 1.72 -2.86
C LEU A 116 -9.97 1.05 -1.56
N TYR A 117 -10.86 0.41 -0.80
CA TYR A 117 -10.46 -0.35 0.41
C TYR A 117 -11.39 -1.51 0.76
#